data_AF-A0A933QWC9-F1
#
_entry.id   AF-A0A933QWC9-F1
#
_cell.length_a   1.000
_cell.length_b   1.000
_cell.length_c   1.000
_cell.angle_alpha   90.00
_cell.angle_beta   90.00
_cell.angle_gamma   90.00
#
_symmetry.space_group_name_H-M   'P 1'
#
loop_
_entity.id
_entity.type
_entity.pdbx_description
1 polymer ?
#
loop_
_entity_poly.entity_id
_entity_poly.type
_entity_poly.pdbx_seq_one_letter_code
_entity_poly.pdbx_strand_id
1 'polypeptide(L)'
;MQTDGSLDGLLRCSEHDCPMLRIGNQYECVIERVDAHLGGKRVKDILPDSQETPFELAFEDGHTLPLLCPDCGRSLHVSHQNEDQVLNEVTGLYLVGLAYVEPEEERPGLALIFSRDPNADLENPTTSTQEIVLHLDSARRLTCPDEHTRFARSIRNVRPRRRGARKSRR
;
A
#
# COMPACT_ATOMS: atom_id res chain seq x y z
N MET A 1 18.56 -13.78 5.00
CA MET A 1 18.03 -14.84 4.14
C MET A 1 17.18 -14.16 3.09
N GLN A 2 17.71 -13.98 1.88
CA GLN A 2 16.95 -13.47 0.73
C GLN A 2 16.18 -14.66 0.18
N THR A 3 14.86 -14.70 0.38
CA THR A 3 14.00 -15.61 -0.38
C THR A 3 13.65 -14.91 -1.68
N ASP A 4 14.13 -15.47 -2.77
CA ASP A 4 13.92 -15.03 -4.14
C ASP A 4 12.46 -14.60 -4.40
N GLY A 5 12.28 -13.30 -4.65
CA GLY A 5 11.12 -12.74 -5.33
C GLY A 5 11.15 -13.08 -6.82
N SER A 6 11.33 -14.37 -7.15
CA SER A 6 11.65 -14.85 -8.50
C SER A 6 10.62 -14.52 -9.58
N LEU A 7 9.43 -14.02 -9.20
CA LEU A 7 8.36 -13.58 -10.11
C LEU A 7 7.83 -12.17 -9.81
N ASP A 8 8.47 -11.42 -8.91
CA ASP A 8 8.06 -10.04 -8.62
C ASP A 8 8.16 -9.20 -9.90
N GLY A 9 7.06 -8.55 -10.29
CA GLY A 9 6.98 -7.78 -11.53
C GLY A 9 6.90 -8.59 -12.83
N LEU A 10 6.97 -9.93 -12.77
CA LEU A 10 6.69 -10.80 -13.93
C LEU A 10 5.22 -11.16 -14.05
N LEU A 11 4.49 -11.16 -12.92
CA LEU A 11 3.04 -11.31 -12.88
C LEU A 11 2.39 -9.93 -12.90
N ARG A 12 1.36 -9.76 -13.74
CA ARG A 12 0.52 -8.54 -13.79
C ARG A 12 -0.89 -8.88 -13.33
N CYS A 13 -1.51 -7.95 -12.60
CA CYS A 13 -2.92 -8.04 -12.26
C CYS A 13 -3.76 -7.81 -13.53
N SER A 14 -4.74 -8.66 -13.79
CA SER A 14 -5.60 -8.54 -14.98
C SER A 14 -6.57 -7.36 -14.94
N GLU A 15 -6.88 -6.86 -13.74
CA GLU A 15 -7.84 -5.77 -13.54
C GLU A 15 -7.18 -4.40 -13.66
N HIS A 16 -6.01 -4.24 -13.03
CA HIS A 16 -5.31 -2.96 -12.90
C HIS A 16 -4.07 -2.84 -13.81
N ASP A 17 -3.75 -3.91 -14.54
CA ASP A 17 -2.54 -4.06 -15.36
C ASP A 17 -1.23 -3.68 -14.65
N CYS A 18 -1.18 -3.78 -13.32
CA CYS A 18 -0.01 -3.43 -12.53
C CYS A 18 0.77 -4.69 -12.11
N PRO A 19 2.08 -4.57 -11.83
CA PRO A 19 2.88 -5.61 -11.21
C PRO A 19 2.23 -6.21 -9.96
N MET A 20 2.27 -7.53 -9.85
CA MET A 20 2.00 -8.23 -8.60
C MET A 20 3.31 -8.42 -7.84
N LEU A 21 3.27 -8.17 -6.54
CA LEU A 21 4.43 -8.33 -5.66
C LEU A 21 4.20 -9.46 -4.69
N ARG A 22 5.27 -10.17 -4.33
CA ARG A 22 5.22 -11.13 -3.25
C ARG A 22 5.17 -10.42 -1.89
N ILE A 23 4.03 -10.56 -1.21
CA ILE A 23 3.75 -10.05 0.14
C ILE A 23 3.52 -11.27 1.04
N GLY A 24 4.45 -11.52 1.96
CA GLY A 24 4.48 -12.77 2.73
C GLY A 24 4.58 -14.01 1.81
N ASN A 25 3.51 -14.82 1.81
CA ASN A 25 3.44 -16.07 1.05
C ASN A 25 2.54 -15.98 -0.21
N GLN A 26 2.02 -14.80 -0.54
CA GLN A 26 1.10 -14.62 -1.66
C GLN A 26 1.62 -13.53 -2.61
N TYR A 27 1.17 -13.61 -3.86
CA TYR A 27 1.34 -12.53 -4.84
C TYR A 27 0.08 -11.69 -4.80
N GLU A 28 0.23 -10.40 -4.58
CA GLU A 28 -0.88 -9.47 -4.44
C GLU A 28 -0.71 -8.31 -5.43
N CYS A 29 -1.83 -7.84 -5.95
CA CYS A 29 -1.90 -6.62 -6.75
C CYS A 29 -1.55 -5.42 -5.86
N VAL A 30 -0.61 -4.58 -6.31
CA VAL A 30 -0.14 -3.43 -5.52
C VAL A 30 -1.28 -2.43 -5.25
N ILE A 31 -2.10 -2.16 -6.26
CA ILE A 31 -3.23 -1.23 -6.14
C ILE A 31 -4.26 -1.78 -5.16
N GLU A 32 -4.73 -3.02 -5.35
CA GLU A 32 -5.72 -3.63 -4.45
C GLU A 32 -5.21 -3.73 -3.00
N ARG A 33 -3.93 -4.06 -2.81
CA ARG A 33 -3.34 -4.15 -1.46
C ARG A 33 -3.37 -2.80 -0.74
N VAL A 34 -3.06 -1.72 -1.44
CA VAL A 34 -3.05 -0.37 -0.86
C VAL A 34 -4.47 0.13 -0.68
N ASP A 35 -5.34 -0.07 -1.66
CA ASP A 35 -6.75 0.35 -1.61
C ASP A 35 -7.50 -0.33 -0.45
N ALA A 36 -7.39 -1.66 -0.34
CA ALA A 36 -8.06 -2.41 0.72
C ALA A 36 -7.63 -1.99 2.14
N HIS A 37 -6.45 -1.39 2.27
CA HIS A 37 -5.88 -1.01 3.56
C HIS A 37 -5.83 0.49 3.81
N LEU A 38 -5.85 1.35 2.80
CA LEU A 38 -5.68 2.79 2.95
C LEU A 38 -6.73 3.59 2.17
N GLY A 39 -7.47 2.98 1.24
CA GLY A 39 -8.49 3.64 0.43
C GLY A 39 -9.53 4.34 1.28
N GLY A 40 -9.79 5.61 0.96
CA GLY A 40 -10.71 6.49 1.67
C GLY A 40 -10.22 6.95 3.06
N LYS A 41 -9.02 6.56 3.51
CA LYS A 41 -8.51 6.91 4.83
C LYS A 41 -7.81 8.25 4.82
N ARG A 42 -7.96 8.97 5.93
CA ARG A 42 -7.29 10.26 6.13
C ARG A 42 -5.85 10.07 6.58
N VAL A 43 -4.93 10.83 6.00
CA VAL A 43 -3.57 11.02 6.52
C VAL A 43 -3.67 11.80 7.82
N LYS A 44 -3.22 11.19 8.91
CA LYS A 44 -3.22 11.78 10.25
C LYS A 44 -1.96 12.59 10.51
N ASP A 45 -0.81 12.03 10.15
CA ASP A 45 0.49 12.58 10.48
C ASP A 45 1.57 12.02 9.53
N ILE A 46 2.77 12.57 9.61
CA ILE A 46 3.93 12.10 8.87
C ILE A 46 5.04 11.82 9.85
N LEU A 47 5.50 10.58 9.85
CA LEU A 47 6.56 10.12 10.73
C LEU A 47 7.91 10.44 10.07
N PRO A 48 8.79 11.20 10.73
CA PRO A 48 10.04 11.63 10.15
C PRO A 48 11.00 10.45 9.88
N ASP A 49 11.83 10.58 8.84
CA ASP A 49 12.93 9.66 8.58
C ASP A 49 13.89 9.63 9.77
N SER A 50 14.36 8.44 10.10
CA SER A 50 15.54 8.25 10.94
C SER A 50 16.65 7.72 10.05
N GLN A 51 17.92 7.73 10.51
CA GLN A 51 19.02 7.20 9.69
C GLN A 51 18.83 5.75 9.21
N GLU A 52 17.85 5.03 9.76
CA GLU A 52 17.54 3.64 9.40
C GLU A 52 16.12 3.43 8.87
N THR A 53 15.24 4.44 8.83
CA THR A 53 13.82 4.27 8.46
C THR A 53 13.29 5.43 7.60
N PRO A 54 12.68 5.15 6.43
CA PRO A 54 12.11 6.17 5.56
C PRO A 54 11.02 6.99 6.26
N PHE A 55 10.72 8.17 5.73
CA PHE A 55 9.48 8.88 6.08
C PHE A 55 8.28 7.97 5.88
N GLU A 56 7.30 8.05 6.77
CA GLU A 56 6.06 7.27 6.65
C GLU A 56 4.83 8.17 6.74
N LEU A 57 3.84 7.92 5.90
CA LEU A 57 2.49 8.47 6.10
C LEU A 57 1.80 7.65 7.17
N ALA A 58 1.34 8.28 8.24
CA ALA A 58 0.49 7.66 9.25
C ALA A 58 -0.97 8.00 8.97
N PHE A 59 -1.82 6.98 8.87
CA PHE A 59 -3.26 7.12 8.64
C PHE A 59 -4.04 7.12 9.95
N GLU A 60 -5.26 7.64 9.92
CA GLU A 60 -6.10 7.85 11.11
C GLU A 60 -6.39 6.57 11.91
N ASP A 61 -6.36 5.41 11.25
CA ASP A 61 -6.61 4.11 11.85
C ASP A 61 -5.33 3.35 12.25
N GLY A 62 -4.17 4.01 12.14
CA GLY A 62 -2.88 3.48 12.58
C GLY A 62 -2.10 2.68 11.54
N HIS A 63 -2.56 2.61 10.28
CA HIS A 63 -1.70 2.11 9.21
C HIS A 63 -0.56 3.10 8.94
N THR A 64 0.60 2.57 8.54
CA THR A 64 1.72 3.40 8.05
C THR A 64 2.23 2.94 6.70
N LEU A 65 2.55 3.90 5.83
CA LEU A 65 3.06 3.64 4.49
C LEU A 65 4.39 4.38 4.29
N PRO A 66 5.52 3.67 4.07
CA PRO A 66 6.80 4.32 3.85
C PRO A 66 6.86 5.00 2.50
N LEU A 67 7.36 6.23 2.48
CA LEU A 67 7.58 7.05 1.29
C LEU A 67 8.93 6.69 0.68
N LEU A 68 8.92 5.77 -0.30
CA LEU A 68 10.12 5.34 -1.01
C LEU A 68 10.22 6.05 -2.36
N CYS A 69 11.41 6.53 -2.69
CA CYS A 69 11.74 7.16 -3.97
C CYS A 69 11.43 6.20 -5.13
N PRO A 70 10.61 6.63 -6.12
CA PRO A 70 10.19 5.78 -7.23
C PRO A 70 11.36 5.21 -8.05
N ASP A 71 12.49 5.92 -8.13
CA ASP A 71 13.65 5.49 -8.94
C ASP A 71 14.53 4.44 -8.27
N CYS A 72 14.73 4.55 -6.95
CA CYS A 72 15.76 3.76 -6.28
C CYS A 72 15.25 2.89 -5.13
N GLY A 73 13.98 3.05 -4.74
CA GLY A 73 13.36 2.31 -3.64
C GLY A 73 13.96 2.59 -2.25
N ARG A 74 14.81 3.63 -2.15
CA ARG A 74 15.33 4.16 -0.88
C ARG A 74 14.37 5.21 -0.33
N SER A 75 14.61 5.70 0.88
CA SER A 75 13.85 6.80 1.46
C SER A 75 13.73 7.95 0.45
N LEU A 76 12.50 8.45 0.27
CA LEU A 76 12.26 9.64 -0.53
C LEU A 76 12.92 10.83 0.21
N HIS A 77 14.09 11.25 -0.26
CA HIS A 77 14.74 12.45 0.23
C HIS A 77 14.23 13.64 -0.58
N VAL A 78 13.27 14.37 -0.04
CA VAL A 78 12.91 15.68 -0.57
C VAL A 78 13.96 16.66 -0.05
N SER A 79 14.34 17.68 -0.83
CA SER A 79 15.23 18.71 -0.27
C SER A 79 14.58 19.29 0.99
N HIS A 80 15.35 19.46 2.07
CA HIS A 80 14.84 19.93 3.38
C HIS A 80 13.95 21.19 3.32
N GLN A 81 14.08 22.01 2.27
CA GLN A 81 13.28 23.23 2.08
C GLN A 81 11.88 22.97 1.49
N ASN A 82 11.66 21.84 0.84
CA ASN A 82 10.38 21.45 0.21
C ASN A 82 9.71 20.25 0.89
N GLU A 83 10.47 19.51 1.70
CA GLU A 83 10.03 18.32 2.42
C GLU A 83 8.86 18.62 3.36
N ASP A 84 9.09 19.53 4.32
CA ASP A 84 8.05 19.93 5.26
C ASP A 84 6.82 20.50 4.54
N GLN A 85 7.01 21.16 3.39
CA GLN A 85 5.90 21.80 2.69
C GLN A 85 5.01 20.78 1.97
N VAL A 86 5.60 19.91 1.12
CA VAL A 86 4.84 18.89 0.37
C VAL A 86 4.22 17.87 1.32
N LEU A 87 4.93 17.51 2.38
CA LEU A 87 4.45 16.57 3.37
C LEU A 87 3.35 17.19 4.25
N ASN A 88 3.48 18.45 4.70
CA ASN A 88 2.37 19.12 5.40
C ASN A 88 1.13 19.32 4.52
N GLU A 89 1.29 19.41 3.20
CA GLU A 89 0.17 19.58 2.27
C GLU A 89 -0.72 18.33 2.16
N VAL A 90 -0.17 17.13 2.39
CA VAL A 90 -0.95 15.87 2.38
C VAL A 90 -1.54 15.51 3.74
N THR A 91 -0.99 16.05 4.83
CA THR A 91 -1.55 15.87 6.17
C THR A 91 -2.99 16.37 6.22
N GLY A 92 -3.89 15.50 6.69
CA GLY A 92 -5.30 15.78 6.77
C GLY A 92 -6.08 15.62 5.46
N LEU A 93 -5.44 15.19 4.36
CA LEU A 93 -6.13 14.78 3.14
C LEU A 93 -6.55 13.30 3.19
N TYR A 94 -7.52 12.93 2.37
CA TYR A 94 -8.00 11.56 2.18
C TYR A 94 -7.33 10.95 0.96
N LEU A 95 -6.90 9.68 1.05
CA LEU A 95 -6.48 8.91 -0.11
C LEU A 95 -7.73 8.52 -0.92
N VAL A 96 -7.92 9.13 -2.08
CA VAL A 96 -9.13 9.00 -2.90
C VAL A 96 -8.89 8.26 -4.22
N GLY A 97 -7.64 8.03 -4.58
CA GLY A 97 -7.30 7.30 -5.79
C GLY A 97 -5.90 6.69 -5.74
N LEU A 98 -5.72 5.67 -6.57
CA LEU A 98 -4.49 4.94 -6.75
C LEU A 98 -4.30 4.65 -8.23
N ALA A 99 -3.09 4.82 -8.73
CA ALA A 99 -2.76 4.47 -10.10
C ALA A 99 -1.38 3.82 -10.19
N TYR A 100 -1.23 2.93 -11.17
CA TYR A 100 0.07 2.40 -11.54
C TYR A 100 0.64 3.27 -12.66
N VAL A 101 1.84 3.79 -12.45
CA VAL A 101 2.54 4.60 -13.44
C VAL A 101 3.48 3.68 -14.22
N GLU A 102 3.18 3.51 -15.51
CA GLU A 102 4.02 2.71 -16.40
C GLU A 102 5.37 3.41 -16.66
N PRO A 103 6.45 2.62 -16.85
CA PRO A 103 7.77 3.16 -17.13
C PRO A 103 7.88 3.54 -18.61
N GLU A 104 7.46 4.76 -19.00
CA GLU A 104 7.72 5.26 -20.36
C GLU A 104 9.19 5.68 -20.53
N GLU A 105 9.78 6.35 -19.52
CA GLU A 105 11.21 6.70 -19.45
C GLU A 105 11.82 6.55 -18.03
N GLU A 106 10.97 6.44 -16.99
CA GLU A 106 11.35 6.30 -15.57
C GLU A 106 11.09 4.87 -15.04
N ARG A 107 11.30 4.64 -13.74
CA ARG A 107 10.93 3.37 -13.09
C ARG A 107 9.42 3.31 -12.81
N PRO A 108 8.83 2.11 -12.83
CA PRO A 108 7.41 1.94 -12.53
C PRO A 108 7.07 2.38 -11.10
N GLY A 109 5.96 3.08 -10.95
CA GLY A 109 5.58 3.73 -9.69
C GLY A 109 4.14 3.43 -9.26
N LEU A 110 3.88 3.65 -7.98
CA LEU A 110 2.55 3.69 -7.39
C LEU A 110 2.20 5.15 -7.11
N ALA A 111 1.25 5.70 -7.86
CA ALA A 111 0.70 7.03 -7.60
C ALA A 111 -0.40 6.96 -6.54
N LEU A 112 -0.27 7.80 -5.51
CA LEU A 112 -1.28 8.04 -4.48
C LEU A 112 -1.93 9.39 -4.74
N ILE A 113 -3.26 9.42 -4.86
CA ILE A 113 -4.02 10.63 -5.16
C ILE A 113 -4.82 11.02 -3.91
N PHE A 114 -4.57 12.23 -3.43
CA PHE A 114 -5.16 12.77 -2.20
C PHE A 114 -6.11 13.92 -2.49
N SER A 115 -7.18 14.04 -1.71
CA SER A 115 -8.09 15.19 -1.77
C SER A 115 -8.62 15.57 -0.39
N ARG A 116 -9.19 16.78 -0.28
CA ARG A 116 -9.89 17.24 0.93
C ARG A 116 -11.27 16.62 1.08
N ASP A 117 -11.89 16.22 -0.04
CA ASP A 117 -13.19 15.53 -0.06
C ASP A 117 -12.95 14.03 -0.21
N PRO A 118 -13.40 13.18 0.74
CA PRO A 118 -13.28 11.73 0.61
C PRO A 118 -14.08 11.13 -0.56
N ASN A 119 -15.02 11.88 -1.14
CA ASN A 119 -15.81 11.46 -2.31
C ASN A 119 -15.44 12.24 -3.57
N ALA A 120 -14.22 12.78 -3.61
CA ALA A 120 -13.71 13.53 -4.75
C ALA A 120 -13.88 12.75 -6.06
N ASP A 121 -14.50 13.41 -7.06
CA ASP A 121 -14.61 12.87 -8.41
C ASP A 121 -13.30 13.14 -9.16
N LEU A 122 -12.54 12.08 -9.42
CA LEU A 122 -11.25 12.16 -10.10
C LEU A 122 -11.37 12.42 -11.60
N GLU A 123 -12.56 12.23 -12.20
CA GLU A 123 -12.80 12.58 -13.60
C GLU A 123 -13.08 14.08 -13.78
N ASN A 124 -13.41 14.78 -12.69
CA ASN A 124 -13.69 16.20 -12.71
C ASN A 124 -12.39 17.02 -12.59
N PRO A 125 -12.00 17.80 -13.63
CA PRO A 125 -10.76 18.57 -13.63
C PRO A 125 -10.74 19.75 -12.63
N THR A 126 -11.89 20.07 -12.02
CA THR A 126 -11.97 21.11 -10.99
C THR A 126 -11.69 20.59 -9.58
N THR A 127 -11.62 19.28 -9.42
CA THR A 127 -11.27 18.63 -8.14
C THR A 127 -9.82 18.94 -7.81
N SER A 128 -9.58 19.57 -6.66
CA SER A 128 -8.22 19.79 -6.16
C SER A 128 -7.69 18.48 -5.59
N THR A 129 -6.66 17.94 -6.24
CA THR A 129 -5.96 16.73 -5.84
C THR A 129 -4.47 16.97 -5.69
N GLN A 130 -3.83 16.24 -4.79
CA GLN A 130 -2.37 16.15 -4.68
C GLN A 130 -1.94 14.73 -5.02
N GLU A 131 -0.85 14.59 -5.77
CA GLU A 131 -0.33 13.29 -6.20
C GLU A 131 1.08 13.06 -5.66
N ILE A 132 1.32 11.86 -5.12
CA ILE A 132 2.65 11.41 -4.74
C ILE A 132 2.93 10.07 -5.43
N VAL A 133 4.02 9.99 -6.19
CA VAL A 133 4.47 8.74 -6.82
C VAL A 133 5.54 8.09 -5.97
N LEU A 134 5.34 6.81 -5.65
CA LEU A 134 6.19 6.01 -4.78
C LEU A 134 6.73 4.77 -5.49
N HIS A 135 7.82 4.22 -4.96
CA HIS A 135 8.27 2.89 -5.36
C HIS A 135 7.24 1.82 -4.96
N LEU A 136 7.08 0.79 -5.79
CA LEU A 136 6.11 -0.29 -5.53
C LEU A 136 6.36 -1.04 -4.19
N ASP A 137 7.61 -1.06 -3.72
CA ASP A 137 7.94 -1.64 -2.40
C ASP A 137 7.33 -0.87 -1.22
N SER A 138 6.87 0.37 -1.41
CA SER A 138 6.09 1.08 -0.38
C SER A 138 4.85 0.28 -0.01
N ALA A 139 4.13 -0.27 -0.99
CA ALA A 139 2.99 -1.15 -0.75
C ALA A 139 3.37 -2.45 -0.06
N ARG A 140 4.53 -3.03 -0.40
CA ARG A 140 5.05 -4.24 0.26
C ARG A 140 5.35 -4.00 1.74
N ARG A 141 5.78 -2.78 2.09
CA ARG A 141 6.17 -2.37 3.44
C ARG A 141 5.05 -1.64 4.19
N LEU A 142 3.83 -1.66 3.67
CA LEU A 142 2.64 -1.13 4.35
C LEU A 142 2.43 -1.86 5.68
N THR A 143 2.50 -1.12 6.78
CA THR A 143 2.27 -1.67 8.11
C THR A 143 0.81 -1.54 8.48
N CYS A 144 0.21 -2.67 8.87
CA CYS A 144 -1.19 -2.72 9.29
C CYS A 144 -1.28 -3.06 10.79
N PRO A 145 -2.00 -2.28 11.62
CA PRO A 145 -2.09 -2.53 13.05
C PRO A 145 -2.72 -3.91 13.36
N ASP A 146 -3.62 -4.40 12.50
CA ASP A 146 -4.30 -5.69 12.66
C ASP A 146 -3.49 -6.91 12.20
N GLU A 147 -2.45 -6.74 11.38
CA GLU A 147 -1.67 -7.88 10.88
C GLU A 147 -0.82 -8.52 11.99
N HIS A 148 -0.37 -7.73 12.97
CA HIS A 148 0.32 -8.24 14.16
C HIS A 148 -0.55 -9.19 15.01
N THR A 149 -1.88 -9.04 15.01
CA THR A 149 -2.77 -9.96 15.73
C THR A 149 -3.16 -11.20 14.92
N ARG A 150 -3.11 -11.16 13.59
CA ARG A 150 -3.40 -12.33 12.74
C ARG A 150 -2.33 -13.42 12.87
N PHE A 151 -1.05 -13.06 13.00
CA PHE A 151 0.00 -14.05 13.27
C PHE A 151 -0.12 -14.67 14.68
N ALA A 152 -0.58 -13.91 15.68
CA ALA A 152 -0.87 -14.44 17.02
C ALA A 152 -2.12 -15.35 17.05
N ARG A 153 -3.11 -15.12 16.18
CA ARG A 153 -4.35 -15.91 16.10
C ARG A 153 -4.27 -17.12 15.16
N SER A 154 -3.36 -17.13 14.19
CA SER A 154 -3.20 -18.19 13.19
C SER A 154 -2.83 -19.56 13.79
N ILE A 155 -2.19 -19.60 14.97
CA ILE A 155 -1.75 -20.87 15.57
C ILE A 155 -2.87 -21.62 16.33
N ARG A 156 -4.03 -21.00 16.63
CA ARG A 156 -4.97 -21.60 17.62
C ARG A 156 -6.28 -22.18 17.13
N ASN A 157 -6.69 -22.11 15.86
CA ASN A 157 -7.97 -22.72 15.48
C ASN A 157 -8.01 -23.25 14.04
N VAL A 158 -7.27 -24.33 13.78
CA VAL A 158 -7.67 -25.29 12.74
C VAL A 158 -8.19 -26.54 13.45
N ARG A 159 -9.50 -26.57 13.73
CA ARG A 159 -10.15 -27.83 14.13
C ARG A 159 -10.21 -28.75 12.91
N PRO A 160 -9.78 -30.02 13.01
CA PRO A 160 -9.93 -30.97 11.93
C PRO A 160 -11.42 -31.20 11.65
N ARG A 161 -11.82 -31.01 10.39
CA ARG A 161 -13.16 -31.37 9.90
C ARG A 161 -13.40 -32.85 10.20
N ARG A 162 -14.32 -33.13 11.14
CA ARG A 162 -14.82 -34.48 11.40
C ARG A 162 -15.44 -35.03 10.10
N ARG A 163 -14.94 -36.18 9.63
CA ARG A 163 -15.60 -37.01 8.61
C ARG A 163 -16.98 -37.40 9.14
N GLY A 164 -18.03 -36.88 8.51
CA GLY A 164 -19.40 -37.32 8.72
C GLY A 164 -19.60 -38.71 8.09
N ALA A 165 -19.85 -39.69 8.95
CA ALA A 165 -20.16 -41.06 8.57
C ALA A 165 -21.57 -41.19 7.94
N ARG A 166 -21.65 -42.13 6.99
CA ARG A 166 -22.84 -42.88 6.50
C ARG A 166 -24.13 -42.70 7.31
N LYS A 167 -25.26 -42.53 6.59
CA LYS A 167 -26.50 -43.26 6.90
C LYS A 167 -27.25 -43.70 5.64
N SER A 168 -27.66 -44.96 5.71
CA SER A 168 -28.50 -45.77 4.82
C SER A 168 -29.91 -45.22 4.65
N ARG A 169 -30.52 -45.45 3.47
CA ARG A 169 -31.97 -45.58 3.25
C ARG A 169 -32.14 -46.82 2.35
N ARG A 170 -32.63 -47.90 2.96
CA ARG A 170 -33.97 -48.50 2.81
C ARG A 170 -34.14 -49.21 1.47
#